data_AF-A0A520Y4K2-F1
#
_entry.id   AF-A0A520Y4K2-F1
#
_cell.length_a   1.000
_cell.length_b   1.000
_cell.length_c   1.000
_cell.angle_alpha   90.00
_cell.angle_beta   90.00
_cell.angle_gamma   90.00
#
_symmetry.space_group_name_H-M   'P 1'
#
loop_
_entity.id
_entity.type
_entity.pdbx_description
1 polymer ?
#
loop_
_entity_poly.entity_id
_entity_poly.type
_entity_poly.pdbx_seq_one_letter_code
_entity_poly.pdbx_strand_id
1 'polypeptide(L)'
;MMIAAVGDTGYNIVLILHILTAMAAFAPAFAHPFLSEQSKSLDSANQSKLLGFIAANGRRIYAPALIVTGLLGFGLAGMSDSVFKMSQGWLMAAAVVWIAMNGVLHAIVLPSERKWADGDSAAEQKVMIGGITITVLLLVMLYLMIFKPGL
;
A
#
# COMPACT_ATOMS: atom_id res chain seq x y z
N MET A 1 -21.02 -9.01 -26.77
CA MET A 1 -21.23 -8.86 -25.32
C MET A 1 -19.90 -8.66 -24.57
N MET A 2 -19.01 -7.76 -25.01
CA MET A 2 -17.72 -7.53 -24.32
C MET A 2 -17.80 -6.44 -23.23
N ILE A 3 -18.86 -5.63 -23.22
CA ILE A 3 -19.09 -4.55 -22.24
C ILE A 3 -19.78 -5.08 -20.96
N ALA A 4 -20.27 -6.33 -20.96
CA ALA A 4 -20.97 -6.86 -19.81
C ALA A 4 -20.05 -7.34 -18.67
N ALA A 5 -18.78 -7.68 -18.95
CA ALA A 5 -17.85 -8.24 -17.96
C ALA A 5 -17.04 -7.16 -17.19
N VAL A 6 -16.94 -5.96 -17.75
CA VAL A 6 -16.29 -4.79 -17.12
C VAL A 6 -17.33 -3.69 -17.05
N GLY A 7 -17.63 -3.22 -15.84
CA GLY A 7 -18.58 -2.13 -15.64
C GLY A 7 -20.01 -2.55 -15.26
N ASP A 8 -20.27 -3.84 -15.01
CA ASP A 8 -21.50 -4.28 -14.35
C ASP A 8 -21.52 -3.86 -12.86
N THR A 9 -22.67 -4.03 -12.20
CA THR A 9 -22.85 -3.61 -10.81
C THR A 9 -21.87 -4.30 -9.87
N GLY A 10 -21.65 -5.61 -10.03
CA GLY A 10 -20.75 -6.38 -9.18
C GLY A 10 -19.31 -5.90 -9.31
N TYR A 11 -18.84 -5.76 -10.56
CA TYR A 11 -17.52 -5.26 -10.90
C TYR A 11 -17.29 -3.87 -10.31
N ASN A 12 -18.24 -2.95 -10.48
CA ASN A 12 -18.12 -1.58 -9.98
C ASN A 12 -18.09 -1.51 -8.45
N ILE A 13 -18.80 -2.39 -7.74
CA ILE A 13 -18.72 -2.51 -6.28
C ILE A 13 -17.32 -2.97 -5.85
N VAL A 14 -16.78 -4.01 -6.49
CA VAL A 14 -15.41 -4.46 -6.17
C VAL A 14 -14.38 -3.39 -6.53
N LEU A 15 -14.59 -2.68 -7.63
CA LEU A 15 -13.70 -1.62 -8.11
C LEU A 15 -13.65 -0.45 -7.13
N ILE A 16 -14.79 0.04 -6.65
CA ILE A 16 -14.79 1.13 -5.67
C ILE A 16 -14.14 0.68 -4.35
N LEU A 17 -14.38 -0.55 -3.90
CA LEU A 17 -13.72 -1.09 -2.71
C LEU A 17 -12.20 -1.20 -2.90
N HIS A 18 -11.75 -1.65 -4.08
CA HIS A 18 -10.33 -1.72 -4.41
C HIS A 18 -9.66 -0.34 -4.34
N ILE A 19 -10.31 0.69 -4.90
CA ILE A 19 -9.81 2.07 -4.88
C ILE A 19 -9.79 2.62 -3.45
N LEU A 20 -10.89 2.48 -2.70
CA LEU A 20 -10.99 2.99 -1.33
C LEU A 20 -9.97 2.34 -0.40
N THR A 21 -9.75 1.03 -0.54
CA THR A 21 -8.73 0.32 0.24
C THR A 21 -7.32 0.71 -0.18
N ALA A 22 -7.07 0.97 -1.47
CA ALA A 22 -5.79 1.51 -1.93
C ALA A 22 -5.50 2.88 -1.31
N MET A 23 -6.49 3.78 -1.27
CA MET A 23 -6.36 5.08 -0.62
C MET A 23 -5.97 4.94 0.86
N ALA A 24 -6.63 4.03 1.59
CA ALA A 24 -6.28 3.76 2.99
C ALA A 24 -4.88 3.15 3.13
N ALA A 25 -4.51 2.20 2.28
CA ALA A 25 -3.21 1.53 2.30
C ALA A 25 -2.04 2.48 2.07
N PHE A 26 -2.21 3.45 1.15
CA PHE A 26 -1.14 4.34 0.71
C PHE A 26 -1.21 5.75 1.32
N ALA A 27 -2.18 6.05 2.18
CA ALA A 27 -2.22 7.30 2.94
C ALA A 27 -0.88 7.66 3.64
N PRO A 28 -0.13 6.70 4.24
CA PRO A 28 1.19 6.97 4.83
C PRO A 28 2.21 7.54 3.86
N ALA A 29 2.20 7.12 2.59
CA ALA A 29 3.16 7.58 1.58
C ALA A 29 3.06 9.10 1.37
N PHE A 30 1.89 9.68 1.62
CA PHE A 30 1.64 11.11 1.54
C PHE A 30 1.76 11.79 2.90
N ALA A 31 1.19 11.21 3.96
CA ALA A 31 1.08 11.88 5.26
C ALA A 31 2.35 11.78 6.12
N HIS A 32 3.02 10.62 6.15
CA HIS A 32 4.13 10.37 7.08
C HIS A 32 5.34 11.27 6.87
N PRO A 33 5.75 11.67 5.64
CA PRO A 33 6.85 12.62 5.46
C PRO A 33 6.60 13.94 6.21
N PHE A 34 5.38 14.48 6.15
CA PHE A 34 5.02 15.70 6.86
C PHE A 34 4.94 15.50 8.37
N LEU A 35 4.41 14.37 8.83
CA LEU A 35 4.38 14.03 10.26
C LEU A 35 5.78 13.83 10.83
N SER A 36 6.68 13.22 10.07
CA SER A 36 8.08 13.03 10.45
C SER A 36 8.84 14.35 10.56
N GLU A 37 8.52 15.33 9.71
CA GLU A 37 9.14 16.66 9.82
C GLU A 37 8.58 17.43 11.02
N GLN A 38 7.26 17.42 11.21
CA GLN A 38 6.61 18.05 12.36
C GLN A 38 7.08 17.45 13.69
N SER A 39 7.35 16.15 13.73
CA SER A 39 7.78 15.46 14.95
C SER A 39 9.10 15.96 15.52
N LYS A 40 9.99 16.51 14.68
CA LYS A 40 11.30 17.05 15.10
C LYS A 40 11.18 18.29 15.99
N SER A 41 10.08 19.02 15.90
CA SER A 41 9.80 20.18 16.75
C SER A 41 9.12 19.84 18.08
N LEU A 42 8.74 18.58 18.29
CA LEU A 42 8.06 18.14 19.50
C LEU A 42 9.07 17.84 20.61
N ASP A 43 8.65 17.98 21.85
CA ASP A 43 9.36 17.36 22.96
C ASP A 43 9.35 15.82 22.85
N SER A 44 10.25 15.16 23.58
CA SER A 44 10.43 13.72 23.50
C SER A 44 9.15 12.92 23.84
N ALA A 45 8.32 13.41 24.77
CA ALA A 45 7.11 12.71 25.16
C ALA A 45 6.05 12.74 24.05
N ASN A 46 5.85 13.91 23.43
CA ASN A 46 4.92 14.09 22.32
C ASN A 46 5.41 13.41 21.04
N GLN A 47 6.72 13.38 20.80
CA GLN A 47 7.33 12.63 19.71
C GLN A 47 7.07 11.12 19.85
N SER A 48 7.37 10.52 21.01
CA SER A 48 7.10 9.10 21.27
C SER A 48 5.62 8.76 21.13
N LYS A 49 4.72 9.64 21.58
CA LYS A 49 3.27 9.44 21.43
C LYS A 49 2.83 9.41 19.97
N LEU A 50 3.34 10.34 19.15
CA LEU A 50 3.07 10.37 17.71
C LEU A 50 3.58 9.10 17.00
N LEU A 51 4.81 8.68 17.30
CA LEU A 51 5.39 7.46 16.75
C LEU A 51 4.58 6.22 17.15
N GLY A 52 4.08 6.17 18.40
CA GLY A 52 3.17 5.14 18.87
C GLY A 52 1.87 5.07 18.06
N PHE A 53 1.28 6.21 17.70
CA PHE A 53 0.10 6.25 16.83
C PHE A 53 0.41 5.76 15.42
N ILE A 54 1.54 6.17 14.85
CA ILE A 54 2.00 5.70 13.53
C ILE A 54 2.13 4.18 13.54
N ALA A 55 2.84 3.60 14.51
CA ALA A 55 3.05 2.15 14.62
C ALA A 55 1.74 1.37 14.88
N ALA A 56 0.77 1.98 15.57
CA ALA A 56 -0.55 1.39 15.78
C ALA A 56 -1.39 1.40 14.49
N ASN A 57 -1.43 2.53 13.79
CA ASN A 57 -2.17 2.70 12.54
C ASN A 57 -1.59 1.85 11.41
N GLY A 58 -0.26 1.72 11.34
CA GLY A 58 0.44 0.81 10.45
C GLY A 58 -0.15 -0.60 10.49
N ARG A 59 -0.30 -1.16 11.69
CA ARG A 59 -0.82 -2.52 11.87
C ARG A 59 -2.34 -2.63 11.75
N ARG A 60 -3.08 -1.62 12.21
CA ARG A 60 -4.55 -1.70 12.31
C ARG A 60 -5.28 -1.24 11.06
N ILE A 61 -4.65 -0.39 10.25
CA ILE A 61 -5.30 0.27 9.11
C ILE A 61 -4.51 -0.02 7.84
N TYR A 62 -3.24 0.41 7.77
CA TYR A 62 -2.51 0.46 6.50
C TYR A 62 -2.14 -0.94 5.99
N ALA A 63 -1.65 -1.82 6.86
CA ALA A 63 -1.32 -3.20 6.52
C ALA A 63 -2.53 -4.03 6.05
N PRO A 64 -3.65 -4.12 6.81
CA PRO A 64 -4.82 -4.84 6.33
C PRO A 64 -5.42 -4.20 5.07
N ALA A 65 -5.40 -2.86 4.95
CA ALA A 65 -5.84 -2.19 3.73
C ALA A 65 -4.99 -2.58 2.51
N LEU A 66 -3.66 -2.67 2.64
CA LEU A 66 -2.78 -3.11 1.55
C LEU A 66 -3.10 -4.55 1.12
N ILE A 67 -3.33 -5.45 2.08
CA ILE A 67 -3.69 -6.84 1.79
C ILE A 67 -5.04 -6.87 1.04
N VAL A 68 -6.06 -6.22 1.59
CA VAL A 68 -7.41 -6.21 1.00
C VAL A 68 -7.40 -5.57 -0.38
N THR A 69 -6.64 -4.49 -0.59
CA THR A 69 -6.47 -3.85 -1.90
C THR A 69 -6.03 -4.86 -2.94
N GLY A 70 -4.97 -5.64 -2.68
CA GLY A 70 -4.50 -6.64 -3.64
C GLY A 70 -5.49 -7.77 -3.87
N LEU A 71 -6.14 -8.27 -2.81
CA LEU A 71 -7.18 -9.30 -2.93
C LEU A 71 -8.34 -8.84 -3.81
N LEU A 72 -8.81 -7.60 -3.64
CA LEU A 72 -9.83 -7.01 -4.49
C LEU A 72 -9.33 -6.80 -5.92
N GLY A 73 -8.05 -6.47 -6.11
CA GLY A 73 -7.41 -6.38 -7.42
C GLY A 73 -7.42 -7.73 -8.17
N PHE A 74 -7.06 -8.83 -7.49
CA PHE A 74 -7.19 -10.17 -8.05
C PHE A 74 -8.64 -10.55 -8.33
N GLY A 75 -9.57 -10.13 -7.45
CA GLY A 75 -11.01 -10.28 -7.67
C GLY A 75 -11.45 -9.61 -8.99
N LEU A 76 -11.06 -8.35 -9.21
CA LEU A 76 -11.34 -7.63 -10.44
C LEU A 76 -10.74 -8.32 -11.66
N ALA A 77 -9.50 -8.79 -11.57
CA ALA A 77 -8.84 -9.50 -12.66
C ALA A 77 -9.64 -10.77 -13.02
N GLY A 78 -10.04 -11.58 -12.03
CA GLY A 78 -10.86 -12.78 -12.23
C GLY A 78 -12.24 -12.48 -12.80
N MET A 79 -12.89 -11.40 -12.37
CA MET A 79 -14.19 -10.96 -12.92
C MET A 79 -14.06 -10.47 -14.37
N SER A 80 -12.89 -9.93 -14.73
CA SER A 80 -12.61 -9.42 -16.07
C SER A 80 -11.86 -10.39 -16.99
N ASP A 81 -11.75 -11.68 -16.66
CA ASP A 81 -10.86 -12.62 -17.38
C ASP A 81 -11.15 -12.76 -18.89
N SER A 82 -12.37 -12.44 -19.32
CA SER A 82 -12.74 -12.35 -20.74
C SER A 82 -12.08 -11.18 -21.50
N VAL A 83 -11.57 -10.18 -20.78
CA VAL A 83 -10.94 -8.95 -21.32
C VAL A 83 -9.48 -8.86 -20.87
N PHE A 84 -9.22 -9.04 -19.57
CA PHE A 84 -7.90 -8.95 -18.96
C PHE A 84 -7.54 -10.29 -18.33
N LYS A 85 -6.62 -11.02 -18.96
CA LYS A 85 -6.17 -12.32 -18.46
C LYS A 85 -5.05 -12.12 -17.44
N MET A 86 -5.06 -12.89 -16.36
CA MET A 86 -3.98 -12.88 -15.37
C MET A 86 -2.59 -13.18 -15.96
N SER A 87 -2.51 -13.86 -17.10
CA SER A 87 -1.25 -14.11 -17.82
C SER A 87 -0.67 -12.88 -18.52
N GLN A 88 -1.39 -11.75 -18.58
CA GLN A 88 -0.87 -10.51 -19.14
C GLN A 88 0.27 -9.98 -18.26
N GLY A 89 1.35 -9.55 -18.92
CA GLY A 89 2.59 -9.17 -18.23
C GLY A 89 2.40 -8.08 -17.17
N TRP A 90 1.57 -7.06 -17.44
CA TRP A 90 1.31 -5.97 -16.49
C TRP A 90 0.55 -6.43 -15.24
N LEU A 91 -0.39 -7.39 -15.36
CA LEU A 91 -1.11 -7.96 -14.22
C LEU A 91 -0.19 -8.84 -13.36
N MET A 92 0.62 -9.69 -13.99
CA MET A 92 1.62 -10.47 -13.28
C MET A 92 2.66 -9.58 -12.58
N ALA A 93 3.15 -8.55 -13.26
CA ALA A 93 4.07 -7.59 -12.67
C ALA A 93 3.44 -6.88 -11.47
N ALA A 94 2.17 -6.47 -11.57
CA ALA A 94 1.45 -5.85 -10.46
C ALA A 94 1.29 -6.81 -9.27
N ALA A 95 0.96 -8.08 -9.51
CA ALA A 95 0.90 -9.10 -8.46
C ALA A 95 2.24 -9.24 -7.72
N VAL A 96 3.37 -9.28 -8.46
CA VAL A 96 4.71 -9.32 -7.88
C VAL A 96 5.03 -8.06 -7.08
N VAL A 97 4.70 -6.88 -7.60
CA VAL A 97 4.90 -5.59 -6.91
C VAL A 97 4.09 -5.54 -5.62
N TRP A 98 2.84 -6.02 -5.62
CA TRP A 98 2.00 -6.09 -4.42
C TRP A 98 2.59 -7.03 -3.35
N ILE A 99 3.12 -8.19 -3.76
CA ILE A 99 3.84 -9.10 -2.84
C ILE A 99 5.07 -8.39 -2.26
N ALA A 100 5.86 -7.71 -3.09
CA ALA A 100 7.03 -6.96 -2.64
C ALA A 100 6.66 -5.85 -1.65
N MET A 101 5.58 -5.10 -1.90
CA MET A 101 5.07 -4.09 -0.97
C MET A 101 4.69 -4.71 0.37
N ASN A 102 3.99 -5.85 0.38
CA ASN A 102 3.64 -6.54 1.62
C ASN A 102 4.88 -7.04 2.35
N GLY A 103 5.88 -7.55 1.63
CA GLY A 103 7.17 -7.95 2.18
C GLY A 103 7.86 -6.78 2.87
N VAL A 104 8.00 -5.64 2.20
CA VAL A 104 8.63 -4.45 2.78
C VAL A 104 7.84 -3.92 3.98
N LEU A 105 6.51 -3.81 3.85
CA LEU A 105 5.66 -3.31 4.94
C LEU A 105 5.76 -4.21 6.18
N HIS A 106 5.52 -5.51 6.02
CA HIS A 106 5.40 -6.43 7.15
C HIS A 106 6.76 -6.86 7.72
N ALA A 107 7.79 -7.00 6.90
CA ALA A 107 9.10 -7.46 7.36
C ALA A 107 10.04 -6.33 7.78
N ILE A 108 9.87 -5.12 7.24
CA ILE A 108 10.79 -3.99 7.47
C ILE A 108 10.09 -2.85 8.22
N VAL A 109 9.03 -2.28 7.64
CA VAL A 109 8.41 -1.04 8.15
C VAL A 109 7.73 -1.28 9.50
N LEU A 110 6.74 -2.17 9.58
CA LEU A 110 5.96 -2.37 10.81
C LEU A 110 6.81 -2.79 12.03
N PRO A 111 7.80 -3.70 11.91
CA PRO A 111 8.67 -4.02 13.03
C PRO A 111 9.55 -2.84 13.44
N SER A 112 10.03 -2.05 12.48
CA SER A 112 10.91 -0.91 12.75
C SER A 112 10.16 0.28 13.35
N GLU A 113 8.93 0.56 12.90
CA GLU A 113 8.06 1.57 13.51
C GLU A 113 7.80 1.28 15.00
N ARG A 114 7.60 0.01 15.35
CA ARG A 114 7.42 -0.40 16.75
C ARG A 114 8.69 -0.17 17.57
N LYS A 115 9.84 -0.63 17.08
CA LYS A 115 11.12 -0.41 17.76
C LYS A 115 11.43 1.07 17.94
N TRP A 116 11.16 1.88 16.92
CA TRP A 116 11.36 3.31 16.97
C TRP A 116 10.44 3.98 18.00
N ALA A 117 9.17 3.58 18.05
CA ALA A 117 8.24 4.03 19.08
C ALA A 117 8.68 3.63 20.50
N ASP A 118 9.37 2.49 20.65
CA ASP A 118 9.94 2.01 21.91
C ASP A 118 11.30 2.69 22.26
N GLY A 119 11.76 3.64 21.44
CA GLY A 119 12.96 4.45 21.71
C GLY A 119 14.24 4.00 20.99
N ASP A 120 14.19 2.96 20.15
CA ASP A 120 15.33 2.54 19.33
C ASP A 120 15.50 3.48 18.11
N SER A 121 16.35 4.49 18.25
CA SER A 121 16.63 5.45 17.17
C SER A 121 17.30 4.81 15.96
N ALA A 122 17.98 3.67 16.09
CA ALA A 122 18.56 2.96 14.94
C ALA A 122 17.49 2.35 14.02
N ALA A 123 16.25 2.19 14.50
CA ALA A 123 15.13 1.71 13.70
C ALA A 123 14.58 2.79 12.73
N GLU A 124 14.81 4.08 12.99
CA GLU A 124 14.33 5.20 12.16
C GLU A 124 14.78 5.04 10.71
N GLN A 125 16.06 4.72 10.50
CA GLN A 125 16.61 4.56 9.15
C GLN A 125 15.89 3.47 8.35
N LYS A 126 15.49 2.36 9.00
CA LYS A 126 14.73 1.28 8.36
C LYS A 126 13.30 1.70 8.02
N VAL A 127 12.66 2.49 8.88
CA VAL A 127 11.35 3.08 8.60
C VAL A 127 11.43 4.00 7.38
N MET A 128 12.44 4.87 7.32
CA MET A 128 12.63 5.77 6.18
C MET A 128 12.88 5.01 4.86
N ILE A 129 13.84 4.09 4.84
CA ILE A 129 14.17 3.31 3.63
C ILE A 129 12.97 2.47 3.21
N GLY A 130 12.29 1.82 4.16
CA GLY A 130 11.09 1.03 3.88
C GLY A 130 9.95 1.88 3.33
N GLY A 131 9.72 3.06 3.89
CA GLY A 131 8.73 4.02 3.39
C GLY A 131 9.03 4.49 1.96
N ILE A 132 10.26 4.90 1.68
CA ILE A 132 10.70 5.28 0.32
C ILE A 132 10.51 4.12 -0.65
N THR A 133 10.86 2.90 -0.24
CA THR A 133 10.71 1.70 -1.07
C THR A 133 9.23 1.44 -1.40
N ILE A 134 8.34 1.53 -0.42
CA ILE A 134 6.89 1.40 -0.66
C ILE A 134 6.38 2.49 -1.62
N THR A 135 6.85 3.73 -1.47
CA THR A 135 6.48 4.83 -2.38
C THR A 135 6.93 4.56 -3.81
N VAL A 136 8.16 4.10 -4.02
CA VAL A 136 8.65 3.73 -5.36
C VAL A 136 7.82 2.57 -5.94
N LEU A 137 7.57 1.53 -5.14
CA LEU A 137 6.72 0.41 -5.57
C LEU A 137 5.30 0.89 -5.92
N LEU A 138 4.75 1.86 -5.19
CA LEU A 138 3.44 2.46 -5.48
C LEU A 138 3.44 3.14 -6.85
N LEU A 139 4.48 3.92 -7.16
CA LEU A 139 4.60 4.56 -8.48
C LEU A 139 4.69 3.52 -9.61
N VAL A 140 5.45 2.44 -9.40
CA VAL A 140 5.50 1.31 -10.35
C VAL A 140 4.13 0.65 -10.50
N MET A 141 3.43 0.38 -9.40
CA MET A 141 2.10 -0.20 -9.40
C MET A 141 1.11 0.67 -10.18
N LEU A 142 1.09 1.98 -9.93
CA LEU A 142 0.24 2.93 -10.63
C LEU A 142 0.57 2.96 -12.13
N TYR A 143 1.85 2.97 -12.50
CA TYR A 143 2.26 2.90 -13.90
C TYR A 143 1.71 1.64 -14.59
N LEU A 144 1.86 0.46 -13.96
CA LEU A 144 1.35 -0.80 -14.50
C LEU A 144 -0.18 -0.77 -14.68
N MET A 145 -0.91 -0.23 -13.70
CA MET A 145 -2.37 -0.20 -13.72
C MET A 145 -2.94 0.83 -14.69
N ILE A 146 -2.28 1.98 -14.84
CA ILE A 146 -2.72 3.06 -15.72
C ILE A 146 -2.39 2.72 -17.17
N PHE A 147 -1.11 2.45 -17.45
CA PHE A 147 -0.61 2.32 -18.82
C PHE A 147 -0.73 0.89 -19.38
N LYS A 148 -0.86 -0.13 -18.51
CA LYS A 148 -1.04 -1.54 -18.91
C LYS A 148 -0.09 -1.96 -20.04
N PRO A 149 1.24 -1.82 -19.85
CA PRO A 149 2.20 -2.05 -20.92
C PRO A 149 2.11 -3.48 -21.47
N GLY A 150 2.20 -3.62 -22.79
CA GLY A 150 2.10 -4.90 -23.48
C GLY A 150 0.67 -5.44 -23.62
N LEU A 151 -0.33 -4.62 -23.31
CA LEU A 151 -1.72 -4.84 -23.68
C LEU A 151 -2.02 -4.26 -25.07
#